data_AF-A0A3D0SD07-F1
#
_entry.id   AF-A0A3D0SD07-F1
#
_cell.length_a   1.000
_cell.length_b   1.000
_cell.length_c   1.000
_cell.angle_alpha   90.00
_cell.angle_beta   90.00
_cell.angle_gamma   90.00
#
_symmetry.space_group_name_H-M   'P 1'
#
loop_
_entity.id
_entity.type
_entity.pdbx_description
1 polymer ?
#
loop_
_entity_poly.entity_id
_entity_poly.type
_entity_poly.pdbx_seq_one_letter_code
_entity_poly.pdbx_strand_id
1 'polypeptide(L)'
;LAWQQVNDIAALDEQAGMRAKLNYYRQTDDDKAYTETITSAQQRYPDHAEFYYQHGLALQQQEQYEQALAQFTQATNAPIDDEEAHFKLSALYQIGRNAVFSKQSVQQGIEALLDYVEAVPADTGLPSEQWAHFRLAQLYRLTSATDAVKQHLKLAANTDDKQLKDNIDDF
;
A
#
# COMPACT_ATOMS: atom_id res chain seq x y z
N LEU A 1 -1.46 22.00 -3.87
CA LEU A 1 -2.46 22.78 -4.67
C LEU A 1 -2.85 24.04 -3.91
N ALA A 2 -3.35 25.08 -4.57
CA ALA A 2 -4.01 26.18 -3.85
C ALA A 2 -5.43 25.75 -3.41
N TRP A 3 -5.89 26.17 -2.22
CA TRP A 3 -7.21 25.77 -1.69
C TRP A 3 -8.38 26.07 -2.64
N GLN A 4 -8.30 27.16 -3.40
CA GLN A 4 -9.32 27.50 -4.40
C GLN A 4 -9.48 26.39 -5.44
N GLN A 5 -8.37 25.85 -5.96
CA GLN A 5 -8.39 24.78 -6.96
C GLN A 5 -9.01 23.50 -6.39
N VAL A 6 -8.78 23.21 -5.11
CA VAL A 6 -9.38 22.06 -4.42
C VAL A 6 -10.91 22.20 -4.38
N ASN A 7 -11.42 23.38 -4.08
CA ASN A 7 -12.86 23.65 -4.06
C ASN A 7 -13.48 23.60 -5.46
N ASP A 8 -12.78 24.12 -6.47
CA ASP A 8 -13.24 24.08 -7.85
C ASP A 8 -13.38 22.63 -8.34
N ILE A 9 -12.41 21.76 -8.01
CA ILE A 9 -12.50 20.31 -8.30
C ILE A 9 -13.69 19.69 -7.56
N ALA A 10 -13.84 19.97 -6.26
CA ALA A 10 -14.91 19.39 -5.44
C ALA A 10 -16.32 19.83 -5.86
N ALA A 11 -16.46 20.99 -6.51
CA ALA A 11 -17.72 21.45 -7.05
C ALA A 11 -18.12 20.72 -8.35
N LEU A 12 -17.14 20.18 -9.08
CA LEU A 12 -17.35 19.45 -10.33
C LEU A 12 -17.56 17.95 -10.10
N ASP A 13 -16.75 17.36 -9.22
CA ASP A 13 -16.78 15.95 -8.91
C ASP A 13 -16.46 15.75 -7.41
N GLU A 14 -17.42 15.16 -6.68
CA GLU A 14 -17.31 14.98 -5.23
C GLU A 14 -16.11 14.08 -4.87
N GLN A 15 -15.90 12.98 -5.61
CA GLN A 15 -14.85 12.00 -5.35
C GLN A 15 -13.47 12.58 -5.64
N ALA A 16 -13.29 13.20 -6.81
CA ALA A 16 -12.07 13.91 -7.17
C ALA A 16 -11.80 15.09 -6.21
N GLY A 17 -12.86 15.75 -5.73
CA GLY A 17 -12.79 16.75 -4.68
C GLY A 17 -12.23 16.21 -3.38
N MET A 18 -12.70 15.04 -2.94
CA MET A 18 -12.16 14.37 -1.75
C MET A 18 -10.69 14.00 -1.94
N ARG A 19 -10.30 13.44 -3.09
CA ARG A 19 -8.89 13.17 -3.43
C ARG A 19 -8.04 14.45 -3.35
N ALA A 20 -8.52 15.55 -3.92
CA ALA A 20 -7.81 16.83 -3.92
C ALA A 20 -7.66 17.40 -2.50
N LYS A 21 -8.70 17.31 -1.67
CA LYS A 21 -8.68 17.72 -0.26
C LYS A 21 -7.67 16.91 0.54
N LEU A 22 -7.68 15.58 0.41
CA LEU A 22 -6.72 14.70 1.11
C LEU A 22 -5.28 15.02 0.74
N ASN A 23 -5.00 15.23 -0.55
CA ASN A 23 -3.68 15.64 -1.02
C ASN A 23 -3.27 17.02 -0.47
N TYR A 24 -4.20 17.97 -0.42
CA TYR A 24 -3.94 19.29 0.15
C TYR A 24 -3.63 19.21 1.64
N TYR A 25 -4.47 18.54 2.44
CA TYR A 25 -4.26 18.45 3.89
C TYR A 25 -3.01 17.68 4.26
N ARG A 26 -2.63 16.67 3.49
CA ARG A 26 -1.34 15.99 3.65
C ARG A 26 -0.14 16.91 3.35
N GLN A 27 -0.26 17.83 2.39
CA GLN A 27 0.81 18.79 2.07
C GLN A 27 0.93 19.91 3.11
N THR A 28 -0.15 20.22 3.82
CA THR A 28 -0.19 21.27 4.84
C THR A 28 -0.12 20.73 6.26
N ASP A 29 0.13 19.42 6.43
CA ASP A 29 0.16 18.71 7.70
C ASP A 29 -1.09 18.96 8.58
N ASP A 30 -2.26 19.09 7.94
CA ASP A 30 -3.54 19.24 8.64
C ASP A 30 -4.17 17.87 8.90
N ASP A 31 -3.60 17.14 9.86
CA ASP A 31 -4.01 15.77 10.21
C ASP A 31 -5.47 15.66 10.61
N LYS A 32 -6.01 16.71 11.26
CA LYS A 32 -7.42 16.74 11.67
C LYS A 32 -8.32 16.79 10.45
N ALA A 33 -8.09 17.75 9.54
CA ALA A 33 -8.90 17.88 8.34
C ALA A 33 -8.72 16.67 7.40
N TYR A 34 -7.51 16.10 7.34
CA TYR A 34 -7.26 14.84 6.64
C TYR A 34 -8.11 13.71 7.20
N THR A 35 -8.12 13.51 8.53
CA THR A 35 -8.86 12.44 9.21
C THR A 35 -10.38 12.58 9.03
N GLU A 36 -10.90 13.80 9.15
CA GLU A 36 -12.33 14.08 8.90
C GLU A 36 -12.70 13.79 7.43
N THR A 37 -11.84 14.21 6.50
CA THR A 37 -12.07 14.01 5.05
C THR A 37 -11.99 12.54 4.66
N ILE A 38 -10.99 11.79 5.13
CA ILE A 38 -10.82 10.37 4.77
C ILE A 38 -11.96 9.52 5.35
N THR A 39 -12.40 9.84 6.57
CA THR A 39 -13.56 9.18 7.20
C THR A 39 -14.83 9.43 6.40
N SER A 40 -15.07 10.69 6.00
CA SER A 40 -16.21 11.04 5.15
C SER A 40 -16.17 10.35 3.79
N ALA A 41 -14.98 10.23 3.18
CA ALA A 41 -14.80 9.55 1.90
C ALA A 41 -15.14 8.06 2.00
N GLN A 42 -14.67 7.38 3.04
CA GLN A 42 -14.97 5.95 3.26
C GLN A 42 -16.47 5.71 3.53
N GLN A 43 -17.16 6.63 4.21
CA GLN A 43 -18.61 6.54 4.40
C GLN A 43 -19.39 6.75 3.10
N ARG A 44 -18.91 7.65 2.24
CA ARG A 44 -19.57 8.01 0.98
C ARG A 44 -19.32 7.00 -0.13
N TYR A 45 -18.13 6.41 -0.14
CA TYR A 45 -17.62 5.48 -1.14
C TYR A 45 -17.08 4.20 -0.46
N PRO A 46 -17.96 3.41 0.18
CA PRO A 46 -17.53 2.27 0.99
C PRO A 46 -16.87 1.14 0.19
N ASP A 47 -17.07 1.12 -1.13
CA ASP A 47 -16.54 0.10 -2.04
C ASP A 47 -15.29 0.55 -2.80
N HIS A 48 -14.78 1.77 -2.56
CA HIS A 48 -13.58 2.28 -3.24
C HIS A 48 -12.33 1.97 -2.41
N ALA A 49 -11.47 1.09 -2.93
CA ALA A 49 -10.23 0.68 -2.29
C ALA A 49 -9.28 1.84 -2.07
N GLU A 50 -9.27 2.84 -2.96
CA GLU A 50 -8.40 4.00 -2.86
C GLU A 50 -8.42 4.68 -1.49
N PHE A 51 -9.60 4.96 -0.94
CA PHE A 51 -9.70 5.73 0.31
C PHE A 51 -9.18 4.91 1.51
N TYR A 52 -9.45 3.61 1.54
CA TYR A 52 -8.85 2.72 2.52
C TYR A 52 -7.33 2.61 2.35
N TYR A 53 -6.85 2.49 1.12
CA TYR A 53 -5.42 2.47 0.83
C TYR A 53 -4.72 3.76 1.30
N GLN A 54 -5.26 4.92 0.96
CA GLN A 54 -4.70 6.21 1.37
C GLN A 54 -4.72 6.39 2.89
N HIS A 55 -5.77 5.93 3.57
CA HIS A 55 -5.84 5.95 5.03
C HIS A 55 -4.75 5.05 5.64
N GLY A 56 -4.58 3.82 5.12
CA GLY A 56 -3.54 2.89 5.56
C GLY A 56 -2.14 3.46 5.42
N LEU A 57 -1.84 4.17 4.32
CA LEU A 57 -0.55 4.85 4.15
C LEU A 57 -0.30 5.92 5.21
N ALA A 58 -1.31 6.74 5.52
CA ALA A 58 -1.19 7.79 6.54
C ALA A 58 -0.95 7.18 7.93
N LEU A 59 -1.69 6.12 8.28
CA LEU A 59 -1.51 5.40 9.55
C LEU A 59 -0.14 4.72 9.65
N GLN A 60 0.33 4.11 8.56
CA GLN A 60 1.66 3.50 8.51
C GLN A 60 2.78 4.55 8.69
N GLN A 61 2.62 5.75 8.11
CA GLN A 61 3.56 6.86 8.31
C GLN A 61 3.60 7.33 9.77
N GLN A 62 2.49 7.23 10.48
CA GLN A 62 2.39 7.50 11.92
C GLN A 62 2.79 6.28 12.78
N GLU A 63 3.34 5.22 12.18
CA GLU A 63 3.72 3.96 12.83
C GLU A 63 2.55 3.24 13.53
N GLN A 64 1.31 3.56 13.16
CA GLN A 64 0.09 2.91 13.67
C GLN A 64 -0.20 1.64 12.87
N TYR A 65 0.72 0.67 12.97
CA TYR A 65 0.77 -0.49 12.07
C TYR A 65 -0.47 -1.39 12.11
N GLU A 66 -1.09 -1.59 13.27
CA GLU A 66 -2.31 -2.40 13.39
C GLU A 66 -3.51 -1.73 12.71
N GLN A 67 -3.63 -0.40 12.85
CA GLN A 67 -4.69 0.37 12.20
C GLN A 67 -4.45 0.46 10.70
N ALA A 68 -3.19 0.64 10.27
CA ALA A 68 -2.81 0.63 8.87
C ALA A 68 -3.17 -0.70 8.19
N LEU A 69 -2.86 -1.83 8.86
CA LEU A 69 -3.25 -3.15 8.40
C LEU A 69 -4.77 -3.26 8.21
N ALA A 70 -5.56 -2.81 9.18
CA ALA A 70 -7.02 -2.85 9.07
C ALA A 70 -7.53 -2.08 7.84
N GLN A 71 -6.95 -0.90 7.55
CA GLN A 71 -7.31 -0.12 6.37
C GLN A 71 -6.88 -0.82 5.07
N PHE A 72 -5.66 -1.34 4.98
CA PHE A 72 -5.23 -2.05 3.78
C PHE A 72 -6.08 -3.31 3.53
N THR A 73 -6.46 -4.05 4.57
CA THR A 73 -7.37 -5.20 4.44
C THR A 73 -8.76 -4.80 3.94
N GLN A 74 -9.27 -3.61 4.30
CA GLN A 74 -10.50 -3.12 3.69
C GLN A 74 -10.32 -2.78 2.22
N ALA A 75 -9.18 -2.17 1.85
CA ALA A 75 -8.87 -1.89 0.45
C ALA A 75 -8.85 -3.15 -0.42
N THR A 76 -8.37 -4.29 0.10
CA THR A 76 -8.36 -5.55 -0.65
C THR A 76 -9.76 -6.15 -0.90
N ASN A 77 -10.80 -5.70 -0.18
CA ASN A 77 -12.16 -6.25 -0.29
C ASN A 77 -13.03 -5.59 -1.37
N ALA A 78 -12.58 -4.49 -1.99
CA ALA A 78 -13.38 -3.77 -2.98
C ALA A 78 -13.76 -4.66 -4.20
N PRO A 79 -14.77 -4.30 -5.02
CA PRO A 79 -15.08 -4.98 -6.29
C PRO A 79 -13.98 -4.78 -7.33
N ILE A 80 -13.67 -5.79 -8.15
CA ILE A 80 -12.63 -5.67 -9.20
C ILE A 80 -13.26 -4.96 -10.40
N ASP A 81 -13.03 -3.66 -10.50
CA ASP A 81 -13.03 -2.93 -11.76
C ASP A 81 -11.61 -2.41 -12.07
N ASP A 82 -11.41 -1.88 -13.27
CA ASP A 82 -10.08 -1.50 -13.76
C ASP A 82 -9.44 -0.36 -12.93
N GLU A 83 -10.24 0.54 -12.35
CA GLU A 83 -9.74 1.68 -11.56
C GLU A 83 -9.31 1.24 -10.15
N GLU A 84 -10.07 0.36 -9.50
CA GLU A 84 -9.80 -0.08 -8.12
C GLU A 84 -8.80 -1.24 -8.04
N ALA A 85 -8.58 -1.98 -9.13
CA ALA A 85 -7.59 -3.06 -9.20
C ALA A 85 -6.18 -2.58 -8.82
N HIS A 86 -5.79 -1.38 -9.25
CA HIS A 86 -4.51 -0.78 -8.89
C HIS A 86 -4.36 -0.57 -7.37
N PHE A 87 -5.40 -0.07 -6.70
CA PHE A 87 -5.36 0.20 -5.26
C PHE A 87 -5.38 -1.08 -4.42
N LYS A 88 -6.04 -2.13 -4.90
CA LYS A 88 -5.98 -3.45 -4.25
C LYS A 88 -4.60 -4.07 -4.31
N LEU A 89 -3.98 -4.09 -5.49
CA LEU A 89 -2.62 -4.60 -5.63
C LEU A 89 -1.65 -3.77 -4.77
N SER A 90 -1.83 -2.45 -4.76
CA SER A 90 -1.06 -1.56 -3.87
C SER A 90 -1.28 -1.92 -2.40
N ALA A 91 -2.52 -2.19 -1.97
CA ALA A 91 -2.84 -2.58 -0.61
C ALA A 91 -2.22 -3.95 -0.23
N LEU A 92 -2.28 -4.95 -1.10
CA LEU A 92 -1.62 -6.26 -0.88
C LEU A 92 -0.11 -6.08 -0.63
N TYR A 93 0.56 -5.31 -1.47
CA TYR A 93 1.98 -5.01 -1.27
C TYR A 93 2.23 -4.28 0.06
N GLN A 94 1.38 -3.30 0.41
CA GLN A 94 1.53 -2.56 1.66
C GLN A 94 1.22 -3.40 2.90
N ILE A 95 0.34 -4.40 2.86
CA ILE A 95 0.14 -5.35 3.98
C ILE A 95 1.46 -6.06 4.28
N GLY A 96 2.15 -6.55 3.24
CA GLY A 96 3.47 -7.15 3.36
C GLY A 96 4.53 -6.19 3.92
N ARG A 97 4.61 -4.98 3.36
CA ARG A 97 5.58 -3.97 3.81
C ARG A 97 5.29 -3.49 5.24
N ASN A 98 4.02 -3.36 5.62
CA ASN A 98 3.59 -3.04 6.98
C ASN A 98 4.08 -4.11 7.96
N ALA A 99 3.92 -5.40 7.61
CA ALA A 99 4.41 -6.51 8.42
C ALA A 99 5.94 -6.53 8.55
N VAL A 100 6.68 -6.12 7.51
CA VAL A 100 8.15 -5.98 7.58
C VAL A 100 8.55 -4.91 8.61
N PHE A 101 7.88 -3.76 8.59
CA PHE A 101 8.18 -2.66 9.51
C PHE A 101 7.79 -2.97 10.96
N SER A 102 6.58 -3.49 11.17
CA SER A 102 6.08 -3.78 12.50
C SER A 102 6.62 -5.07 13.10
N LYS A 103 7.08 -6.01 12.27
CA LYS A 103 7.37 -7.41 12.62
C LYS A 103 6.15 -8.13 13.23
N GLN A 104 4.95 -7.63 12.97
CA GLN A 104 3.68 -8.20 13.37
C GLN A 104 2.91 -8.69 12.14
N SER A 105 1.87 -9.50 12.37
CA SER A 105 1.01 -10.05 11.30
C SER A 105 1.80 -10.68 10.15
N VAL A 106 2.96 -11.28 10.47
CA VAL A 106 3.93 -11.79 9.50
C VAL A 106 3.29 -12.76 8.51
N GLN A 107 2.43 -13.65 9.01
CA GLN A 107 1.73 -14.62 8.17
C GLN A 107 0.79 -13.94 7.15
N GLN A 108 0.01 -12.94 7.58
CA GLN A 108 -0.85 -12.16 6.68
C GLN A 108 -0.02 -11.34 5.67
N GLY A 109 1.12 -10.82 6.10
CA GLY A 109 2.08 -10.14 5.22
C GLY A 109 2.64 -11.05 4.12
N ILE A 110 2.94 -12.30 4.47
CA ILE A 110 3.41 -13.31 3.52
C ILE A 110 2.29 -13.65 2.53
N GLU A 111 1.09 -13.96 3.02
CA GLU A 111 -0.07 -14.30 2.18
C GLU A 111 -0.37 -13.16 1.19
N ALA A 112 -0.46 -11.93 1.67
CA ALA A 112 -0.75 -10.78 0.81
C ALA A 112 0.32 -10.54 -0.26
N LEU A 113 1.61 -10.76 0.04
CA LEU A 113 2.67 -10.61 -0.95
C LEU A 113 2.71 -11.76 -1.97
N LEU A 114 2.28 -12.96 -1.60
CA LEU A 114 2.13 -14.07 -2.54
C LEU A 114 0.98 -13.78 -3.52
N ASP A 115 -0.17 -13.34 -3.00
CA ASP A 115 -1.31 -12.91 -3.82
C ASP A 115 -0.92 -11.75 -4.75
N TYR A 116 -0.12 -10.80 -4.24
CA TYR A 116 0.41 -9.70 -5.04
C TYR A 116 1.27 -10.18 -6.21
N VAL A 117 2.23 -11.08 -5.96
CA VAL A 117 3.12 -11.60 -7.00
C VAL A 117 2.33 -12.37 -8.06
N GLU A 118 1.29 -13.10 -7.68
CA GLU A 118 0.43 -13.82 -8.62
C GLU A 118 -0.36 -12.87 -9.54
N ALA A 119 -0.76 -11.71 -9.02
CA ALA A 119 -1.70 -10.82 -9.70
C ALA A 119 -1.05 -9.59 -10.35
N VAL A 120 0.16 -9.17 -9.96
CA VAL A 120 0.79 -7.93 -10.44
C VAL A 120 1.15 -8.03 -11.92
N PRO A 121 0.58 -7.17 -12.80
CA PRO A 121 0.98 -7.15 -14.21
C PRO A 121 2.34 -6.47 -14.39
N ALA A 122 3.06 -6.86 -15.45
CA ALA A 122 4.23 -6.15 -15.90
C ALA A 122 3.89 -4.68 -16.27
N ASP A 123 4.84 -3.77 -16.04
CA ASP A 123 4.78 -2.35 -16.47
C ASP A 123 3.60 -1.52 -15.91
N THR A 124 3.27 -1.68 -14.62
CA THR A 124 2.09 -1.01 -13.98
C THR A 124 2.42 0.19 -13.10
N GLY A 125 3.69 0.57 -12.98
CA GLY A 125 4.15 1.60 -12.03
C GLY A 125 4.03 1.19 -10.55
N LEU A 126 3.48 0.01 -10.28
CA LEU A 126 3.50 -0.64 -8.98
C LEU A 126 4.92 -1.17 -8.67
N PRO A 127 5.23 -1.48 -7.40
CA PRO A 127 6.44 -2.22 -7.06
C PRO A 127 6.60 -3.48 -7.93
N SER A 128 7.83 -3.86 -8.29
CA SER A 128 8.01 -5.08 -9.08
C SER A 128 7.76 -6.34 -8.24
N GLU A 129 7.46 -7.46 -8.90
CA GLU A 129 7.40 -8.78 -8.25
C GLU A 129 8.72 -9.10 -7.52
N GLN A 130 9.87 -8.61 -8.02
CA GLN A 130 11.17 -8.80 -7.38
C GLN A 130 11.27 -8.04 -6.05
N TRP A 131 10.73 -6.82 -5.98
CA TRP A 131 10.61 -6.10 -4.71
C TRP A 131 9.70 -6.83 -3.73
N ALA A 132 8.59 -7.40 -4.21
CA ALA A 132 7.70 -8.21 -3.37
C ALA A 132 8.41 -9.48 -2.85
N HIS A 133 9.19 -10.16 -3.68
CA HIS A 133 10.02 -11.29 -3.27
C HIS A 133 11.08 -10.91 -2.24
N PHE A 134 11.69 -9.73 -2.35
CA PHE A 134 12.59 -9.24 -1.31
C PHE A 134 11.88 -9.03 0.03
N ARG A 135 10.67 -8.47 0.02
CA ARG A 135 9.83 -8.35 1.23
C ARG A 135 9.45 -9.72 1.80
N LEU A 136 9.12 -10.70 0.94
CA LEU A 136 8.88 -12.08 1.36
C LEU A 136 10.10 -12.68 2.05
N ALA A 137 11.31 -12.48 1.51
CA ALA A 137 12.55 -12.94 2.16
C ALA A 137 12.74 -12.30 3.55
N GLN A 138 12.44 -11.00 3.70
CA GLN A 138 12.47 -10.32 5.00
C GLN A 138 11.49 -10.92 5.99
N LEU A 139 10.26 -11.24 5.56
CA LEU A 139 9.25 -11.87 6.41
C LEU A 139 9.59 -13.32 6.77
N TYR A 140 10.04 -14.13 5.81
CA TYR A 140 10.46 -15.52 6.08
C TYR A 140 11.68 -15.61 7.01
N ARG A 141 12.53 -14.57 7.04
CA ARG A 141 13.61 -14.48 8.03
C ARG A 141 13.07 -14.37 9.46
N LEU A 142 11.92 -13.71 9.65
CA LEU A 142 11.26 -13.62 10.96
C LEU A 142 10.63 -14.95 11.41
N THR A 143 10.36 -15.87 10.48
CA THR A 143 9.76 -17.20 10.76
C THR A 143 10.78 -18.34 10.79
N SER A 144 12.09 -18.04 10.66
CA SER A 144 13.18 -19.03 10.56
C SER A 144 13.09 -19.99 9.36
N ALA A 145 12.27 -19.67 8.36
CA ALA A 145 12.09 -20.47 7.14
C ALA A 145 13.24 -20.26 6.15
N THR A 146 14.42 -20.80 6.49
CA THR A 146 15.70 -20.53 5.80
C THR A 146 15.67 -20.89 4.30
N ASP A 147 14.98 -21.96 3.92
CA ASP A 147 14.87 -22.35 2.51
C ASP A 147 14.02 -21.36 1.70
N ALA A 148 12.92 -20.88 2.29
CA ALA A 148 12.07 -19.86 1.68
C ALA A 148 12.83 -18.53 1.52
N VAL A 149 13.64 -18.15 2.51
CA VAL A 149 14.51 -16.96 2.40
C VAL A 149 15.41 -17.06 1.17
N LYS A 150 16.14 -18.17 1.00
CA LYS A 150 17.05 -18.37 -0.15
C LYS A 150 16.29 -18.36 -1.48
N GLN A 151 15.14 -19.02 -1.53
CA GLN A 151 14.30 -19.06 -2.72
C GLN A 151 13.86 -17.65 -3.14
N HIS A 152 13.33 -16.87 -2.19
CA HIS A 152 12.81 -15.54 -2.49
C HIS A 152 13.91 -14.52 -2.78
N LEU A 153 15.09 -14.61 -2.16
CA LEU A 153 16.24 -13.79 -2.55
C LEU A 153 16.70 -14.09 -3.99
N LYS A 154 16.71 -15.36 -4.40
CA LYS A 154 17.04 -15.74 -5.78
C LYS A 154 16.07 -15.14 -6.79
N LEU A 155 14.77 -15.14 -6.47
CA LEU A 155 13.74 -14.53 -7.33
C LEU A 155 13.88 -13.00 -7.35
N ALA A 156 14.11 -12.38 -6.20
CA ALA A 156 14.33 -10.93 -6.10
C ALA A 156 15.58 -10.45 -6.87
N ALA A 157 16.63 -11.27 -6.93
CA ALA A 157 17.86 -10.94 -7.65
C ALA A 157 17.71 -10.96 -9.19
N ASN A 158 16.60 -11.48 -9.73
CA ASN A 158 16.31 -11.47 -11.16
C ASN A 158 15.74 -10.10 -11.60
N THR A 159 16.55 -9.04 -11.44
CA THR A 159 16.18 -7.66 -11.74
C THR A 159 17.37 -6.88 -12.28
N ASP A 160 17.11 -5.76 -12.94
CA ASP A 160 18.13 -4.74 -13.26
C ASP A 160 18.05 -3.51 -12.34
N ASP A 161 17.10 -3.48 -11.40
CA ASP A 161 16.99 -2.44 -10.40
C ASP A 161 18.21 -2.45 -9.46
N LYS A 162 19.05 -1.43 -9.59
CA LYS A 162 20.26 -1.27 -8.78
C LYS A 162 19.95 -1.13 -7.30
N GLN A 163 18.92 -0.37 -6.94
CA GLN A 163 18.56 -0.17 -5.53
C GLN A 163 18.14 -1.50 -4.90
N LEU A 164 17.40 -2.33 -5.63
CA LEU A 164 17.04 -3.66 -5.16
C LEU A 164 18.27 -4.56 -5.01
N LYS A 165 19.21 -4.55 -5.98
CA LYS A 165 20.48 -5.29 -5.87
C LYS A 165 21.26 -4.89 -4.61
N ASP A 166 21.42 -3.59 -4.38
CA ASP A 166 22.12 -3.07 -3.19
C ASP A 166 21.42 -3.54 -1.90
N ASN A 167 20.08 -3.56 -1.85
CA ASN A 167 19.32 -4.06 -0.70
C ASN A 167 19.45 -5.57 -0.46
N ILE A 168 19.62 -6.37 -1.53
CA ILE A 168 19.82 -7.82 -1.44
C ILE A 168 21.23 -8.12 -0.95
N ASP A 169 22.23 -7.36 -1.39
CA ASP A 169 23.62 -7.53 -0.97
C ASP A 169 23.81 -7.20 0.53
N ASP A 170 23.02 -6.27 1.06
CA ASP A 170 23.03 -5.86 2.48
C ASP A 170 22.16 -6.75 3.42
N PHE A 171 21.43 -7.73 2.87
CA PHE A 171 20.41 -8.51 3.59
C PHE A 171 20.97 -9.54 4.59
#